data_AF-A0AA88TL25-F1
#
_entry.id   AF-A0AA88TL25-F1
#
_cell.length_a   1.000
_cell.length_b   1.000
_cell.length_c   1.000
_cell.angle_alpha   90.00
_cell.angle_beta   90.00
_cell.angle_gamma   90.00
#
_symmetry.space_group_name_H-M   'P 1'
#
loop_
_entity.id
_entity.type
_entity.pdbx_description
1 polymer ?
#
loop_
_entity_poly.entity_id
_entity_poly.type
_entity_poly.pdbx_seq_one_letter_code
_entity_poly.pdbx_strand_id
1 'polypeptide(L)'
;MRQGVPVVLLQMVEFLDQNGLLQRELFCASGLEARRNELKKSLNSVEFKSFCSDDVHAVASLLILFLRELPYGLIPCWSATQLLRVYTKTKGKDLDLKHAKKVLDSFEPEIYNVLCLLIHFLSRLAAQSHVNHMTSKDLSEVFGPCIFHVPDSRIKPVEQQLCIYLTQQLIDNVTFLLPNTYPPKQTNATLFTDDCPPSSSPASLNVDAAKRMLLSDLGFSRLSVIW
;
A
#
# COMPACT_ATOMS: atom_id res chain seq x y z
N MET A 1 -17.59 2.51 -0.28
CA MET A 1 -16.72 3.69 -0.12
C MET A 1 -15.48 3.46 -0.98
N ARG A 2 -15.36 4.14 -2.12
CA ARG A 2 -14.15 4.14 -2.98
C ARG A 2 -13.61 5.55 -3.17
N GLN A 3 -14.11 6.51 -2.39
CA GLN A 3 -13.74 7.91 -2.50
C GLN A 3 -12.33 8.10 -1.94
N GLY A 4 -11.51 8.91 -2.62
CA GLY A 4 -10.16 9.24 -2.14
C GLY A 4 -9.06 8.21 -2.40
N VAL A 5 -9.37 7.05 -2.98
CA VAL A 5 -8.35 6.07 -3.39
C VAL A 5 -8.03 6.27 -4.88
N PRO A 6 -6.76 6.48 -5.27
CA PRO A 6 -6.39 6.53 -6.68
C PRO A 6 -6.75 5.25 -7.43
N VAL A 7 -7.35 5.38 -8.61
CA VAL A 7 -7.82 4.22 -9.40
C VAL A 7 -6.68 3.27 -9.74
N VAL A 8 -5.48 3.78 -10.05
CA VAL A 8 -4.29 2.96 -10.29
C VAL A 8 -3.91 2.08 -9.10
N LEU A 9 -3.96 2.63 -7.88
CA LEU A 9 -3.70 1.86 -6.66
C LEU A 9 -4.76 0.78 -6.45
N LEU A 10 -6.03 1.15 -6.64
CA LEU A 10 -7.14 0.22 -6.54
C LEU A 10 -7.00 -0.93 -7.54
N GLN A 11 -6.64 -0.66 -8.79
CA GLN A 11 -6.47 -1.68 -9.81
C GLN A 11 -5.28 -2.60 -9.53
N MET A 12 -4.15 -2.06 -9.06
CA MET A 12 -3.00 -2.89 -8.67
C MET A 12 -3.38 -3.84 -7.52
N VAL A 13 -4.06 -3.33 -6.49
CA VAL A 13 -4.48 -4.15 -5.35
C VAL A 13 -5.56 -5.17 -5.75
N GLU A 14 -6.56 -4.78 -6.53
CA GLU A 14 -7.61 -5.69 -7.02
C GLU A 14 -7.01 -6.81 -7.88
N PHE A 15 -6.04 -6.50 -8.74
CA PHE A 15 -5.35 -7.50 -9.56
C PHE A 15 -4.51 -8.46 -8.71
N LEU A 16 -3.79 -7.97 -7.71
CA LEU A 16 -2.99 -8.80 -6.80
C LEU A 16 -3.86 -9.64 -5.86
N ASP A 17 -5.02 -9.15 -5.43
CA ASP A 17 -6.00 -9.95 -4.68
C ASP A 17 -6.49 -11.15 -5.50
N GLN A 18 -6.71 -10.95 -6.80
CA GLN A 18 -7.24 -12.00 -7.67
C GLN A 18 -6.18 -13.02 -8.08
N ASN A 19 -4.94 -12.56 -8.33
CA ASN A 19 -3.90 -13.38 -8.98
C ASN A 19 -2.68 -13.66 -8.09
N GLY A 20 -2.50 -12.91 -7.00
CA GLY A 20 -1.28 -12.88 -6.20
C GLY A 20 -1.37 -13.56 -4.83
N LEU A 21 -2.56 -13.80 -4.27
CA LEU A 21 -2.69 -14.26 -2.87
C LEU A 21 -2.00 -15.60 -2.58
N LEU A 22 -1.88 -16.47 -3.58
CA LEU A 22 -1.23 -17.77 -3.47
C LEU A 22 0.17 -17.81 -4.08
N GLN A 23 0.62 -16.70 -4.68
CA GLN A 23 1.94 -16.63 -5.32
C GLN A 23 3.03 -16.53 -4.26
N ARG A 24 4.00 -17.43 -4.34
CA ARG A 24 5.12 -17.46 -3.42
C ARG A 24 5.98 -16.22 -3.58
N GLU A 25 6.42 -15.66 -2.46
CA GLU A 25 7.40 -14.57 -2.43
C GLU A 25 6.99 -13.37 -3.31
N LEU A 26 5.68 -13.05 -3.36
CA LEU A 26 5.09 -12.03 -4.25
C LEU A 26 5.83 -10.68 -4.24
N PHE A 27 6.44 -10.33 -3.11
CA PHE A 27 7.15 -9.07 -2.89
C PHE A 27 8.69 -9.20 -2.85
N CYS A 28 9.24 -10.32 -3.31
CA CYS A 28 10.67 -10.47 -3.53
C CYS A 28 11.10 -9.76 -4.82
N ALA A 29 11.98 -8.77 -4.71
CA ALA A 29 12.19 -7.74 -5.75
C ALA A 29 13.27 -8.06 -6.81
N SER A 30 13.71 -9.30 -6.97
CA SER A 30 14.81 -9.62 -7.88
C SER A 30 14.36 -9.74 -9.34
N GLY A 31 15.00 -8.98 -10.25
CA GLY A 31 14.95 -9.22 -11.70
C GLY A 31 13.75 -8.66 -12.49
N LEU A 32 12.86 -7.88 -11.89
CA LEU A 32 11.61 -7.43 -12.53
C LEU A 32 11.62 -5.96 -13.00
N GLU A 33 12.78 -5.32 -13.00
CA GLU A 33 12.89 -3.88 -13.18
C GLU A 33 12.42 -3.40 -14.55
N ALA A 34 12.80 -4.11 -15.62
CA ALA A 34 12.40 -3.79 -16.98
C ALA A 34 10.87 -3.83 -17.10
N ARG A 35 10.24 -4.94 -16.69
CA ARG A 35 8.79 -5.12 -16.77
C ARG A 35 8.02 -4.14 -15.89
N ARG A 36 8.48 -3.91 -14.66
CA ARG A 36 7.92 -2.89 -13.75
C ARG A 36 7.94 -1.50 -14.39
N ASN A 37 9.05 -1.12 -15.01
CA ASN A 37 9.19 0.19 -15.64
C ASN A 37 8.33 0.32 -16.90
N GLU A 38 8.17 -0.75 -17.68
CA GLU A 38 7.22 -0.81 -18.80
C GLU A 38 5.78 -0.61 -18.32
N LEU A 39 5.35 -1.33 -17.28
CA LEU A 39 4.01 -1.19 -16.70
C LEU A 39 3.78 0.24 -16.17
N LYS A 40 4.76 0.81 -15.47
CA LYS A 40 4.68 2.21 -14.99
C LYS A 40 4.49 3.19 -16.15
N LYS A 41 5.24 3.03 -17.24
CA LYS A 41 5.10 3.87 -18.45
C LYS A 41 3.73 3.68 -19.11
N SER A 42 3.27 2.43 -19.20
CA SER A 42 1.97 2.10 -19.79
C SER A 42 0.83 2.72 -19.01
N LEU A 43 0.83 2.62 -17.68
CA LEU A 43 -0.18 3.25 -16.80
C LEU A 43 -0.23 4.78 -16.90
N ASN A 44 0.91 5.41 -17.22
CA ASN A 44 0.97 6.84 -17.49
C ASN A 44 0.52 7.21 -18.91
N SER A 45 0.36 6.23 -19.80
CA SER A 45 -0.11 6.38 -21.17
C SER A 45 -1.62 6.19 -21.28
N VAL A 46 -2.20 6.75 -22.34
CA VAL A 46 -3.60 6.56 -22.72
C VAL A 46 -3.91 5.12 -23.15
N GLU A 47 -2.86 4.34 -23.42
CA GLU A 47 -2.93 3.01 -24.04
C GLU A 47 -2.97 1.84 -23.04
N PHE A 48 -2.94 2.10 -21.73
CA PHE A 48 -3.07 1.03 -20.74
C PHE A 48 -4.44 0.35 -20.85
N LYS A 49 -4.44 -0.96 -21.13
CA LYS A 49 -5.65 -1.76 -21.23
C LYS A 49 -5.96 -2.47 -19.91
N SER A 50 -5.06 -3.36 -19.49
CA SER A 50 -5.19 -4.19 -18.29
C SER A 50 -3.85 -4.84 -17.94
N PHE A 51 -3.72 -5.33 -16.71
CA PHE A 51 -2.63 -6.23 -16.32
C PHE A 51 -2.88 -7.63 -16.88
N CYS A 52 -1.81 -8.32 -17.30
CA CYS A 52 -1.85 -9.73 -17.69
C CYS A 52 -1.56 -10.63 -16.48
N SER A 53 -2.00 -11.90 -16.48
CA SER A 53 -1.72 -12.86 -15.40
C SER A 53 -0.24 -13.00 -15.06
N ASP A 54 0.63 -12.83 -16.05
CA ASP A 54 2.08 -12.95 -15.88
C ASP A 54 2.72 -11.70 -15.25
N ASP A 55 1.95 -10.62 -15.10
CA ASP A 55 2.42 -9.36 -14.52
C ASP A 55 2.39 -9.35 -12.98
N VAL A 56 1.97 -10.43 -12.32
CA VAL A 56 1.74 -10.47 -10.86
C VAL A 56 2.92 -9.94 -10.05
N HIS A 57 4.13 -10.45 -10.25
CA HIS A 57 5.30 -9.96 -9.51
C HIS A 57 5.74 -8.55 -9.94
N ALA A 58 5.51 -8.18 -11.20
CA ALA A 58 5.85 -6.85 -11.72
C ALA A 58 4.90 -5.78 -11.15
N VAL A 59 3.60 -6.08 -11.02
CA VAL A 59 2.60 -5.24 -10.35
C VAL A 59 2.88 -5.15 -8.85
N ALA A 60 3.27 -6.24 -8.21
CA ALA A 60 3.69 -6.24 -6.80
C ALA A 60 4.90 -5.32 -6.58
N SER A 61 5.92 -5.42 -7.44
CA SER A 61 7.09 -4.54 -7.43
C SER A 61 6.72 -3.08 -7.73
N LEU A 62 5.74 -2.84 -8.60
CA LEU A 62 5.25 -1.50 -8.92
C LEU A 62 4.49 -0.87 -7.76
N LEU A 63 3.69 -1.65 -7.02
CA LEU A 63 3.00 -1.19 -5.81
C LEU A 63 4.00 -0.73 -4.75
N ILE A 64 5.08 -1.50 -4.53
CA ILE A 64 6.18 -1.10 -3.62
C ILE A 64 6.81 0.20 -4.10
N LEU A 65 7.15 0.28 -5.39
CA LEU A 65 7.76 1.48 -5.98
C LEU A 65 6.86 2.72 -5.80
N PHE A 66 5.55 2.58 -6.05
CA PHE A 66 4.58 3.64 -5.86
C PHE A 66 4.65 4.22 -4.45
N LEU A 67 4.65 3.36 -3.43
CA LEU A 67 4.68 3.76 -2.02
C LEU A 67 6.01 4.44 -1.65
N ARG A 68 7.14 3.89 -2.12
CA ARG A 68 8.48 4.46 -1.86
C ARG A 68 8.67 5.84 -2.49
N GLU A 69 8.06 6.07 -3.66
CA GLU A 69 8.14 7.35 -4.37
C GLU A 69 7.23 8.43 -3.78
N LEU A 70 6.43 8.14 -2.74
CA LEU A 70 5.69 9.17 -2.00
C LEU A 70 6.65 9.93 -1.05
N PRO A 71 6.90 11.24 -1.23
CA PRO A 71 7.92 12.00 -0.49
C PRO A 71 7.76 12.04 1.04
N TYR A 72 6.57 11.74 1.58
CA TYR A 72 6.31 11.74 3.01
C TYR A 72 5.76 10.40 3.53
N GLY A 73 5.64 9.40 2.65
CA GLY A 73 4.98 8.12 2.96
C GLY A 73 3.48 8.25 3.11
N LEU A 74 2.82 7.10 3.30
CA LEU A 74 1.40 7.06 3.66
C LEU A 74 1.18 7.43 5.12
N ILE A 75 2.14 7.13 5.99
CA ILE A 75 2.11 7.52 7.40
C ILE A 75 3.20 8.58 7.61
N PRO A 76 2.83 9.86 7.74
CA PRO A 76 3.80 10.93 7.94
C PRO A 76 4.61 10.77 9.23
N CYS A 77 5.82 11.34 9.25
CA CYS A 77 6.75 11.25 10.38
C CYS A 77 6.18 11.76 11.72
N TRP A 78 5.28 12.74 11.69
CA TRP A 78 4.64 13.26 12.90
C TRP A 78 3.69 12.24 13.51
N SER A 79 2.92 11.52 12.69
CA SER A 79 2.04 10.43 13.10
C SER A 79 2.84 9.24 13.59
N ALA A 80 3.94 8.92 12.91
CA ALA A 80 4.90 7.91 13.33
C ALA A 80 5.44 8.20 14.75
N THR A 81 5.75 9.48 15.03
CA THR A 81 6.17 9.92 16.36
C THR A 81 5.07 9.77 17.40
N GLN A 82 3.80 10.04 17.07
CA GLN A 82 2.69 9.81 18.01
C GLN A 82 2.48 8.31 18.27
N LEU A 83 2.49 7.48 17.23
CA LEU A 83 2.42 6.01 17.36
C LEU A 83 3.60 5.47 18.19
N LEU A 84 4.80 6.05 18.03
CA LEU A 84 5.96 5.72 18.84
C LEU A 84 5.77 6.10 20.32
N ARG A 85 5.18 7.27 20.60
CA ARG A 85 4.84 7.66 21.99
C ARG A 85 3.83 6.73 22.62
N VAL A 86 2.91 6.16 21.83
CA VAL A 86 1.97 5.14 22.29
C VAL A 86 2.72 3.86 22.69
N TYR A 87 3.69 3.42 21.88
CA TYR A 87 4.53 2.24 22.18
C TYR A 87 5.51 2.44 23.35
N THR A 88 6.11 3.63 23.51
CA THR A 88 7.04 3.87 24.63
C THR A 88 6.32 3.99 25.97
N LYS A 89 5.08 4.48 25.99
CA LYS A 89 4.24 4.54 27.20
C LYS A 89 3.95 3.16 27.79
N THR A 90 3.85 2.12 26.96
CA THR A 90 3.66 0.73 27.40
C THR A 90 4.98 0.04 27.76
N LYS A 91 6.09 0.79 27.85
CA LYS A 91 7.46 0.29 28.08
C LYS A 91 7.90 -0.73 27.03
N GLY A 92 7.40 -0.59 25.80
CA GLY A 92 7.73 -1.48 24.69
C GLY A 92 7.23 -2.90 24.85
N LYS A 93 6.18 -3.12 25.66
CA LYS A 93 5.56 -4.45 25.81
C LYS A 93 4.53 -4.72 24.73
N ASP A 94 3.59 -3.78 24.53
CA ASP A 94 2.49 -3.91 23.57
C ASP A 94 2.10 -2.54 23.00
N LEU A 95 1.56 -2.48 21.78
CA LEU A 95 0.97 -1.26 21.26
C LEU A 95 -0.40 -1.02 21.91
N ASP A 96 -0.63 0.15 22.51
CA ASP A 96 -1.98 0.53 22.94
C ASP A 96 -2.86 0.82 21.71
N LEU A 97 -3.57 -0.21 21.28
CA LEU A 97 -4.39 -0.21 20.07
C LEU A 97 -5.46 0.89 20.08
N LYS A 98 -6.01 1.25 21.25
CA LYS A 98 -7.06 2.28 21.34
C LYS A 98 -6.49 3.65 21.03
N HIS A 99 -5.31 3.97 21.55
CA HIS A 99 -4.63 5.22 21.22
C HIS A 99 -4.08 5.22 19.80
N ALA A 100 -3.53 4.10 19.33
CA ALA A 100 -3.11 3.97 17.93
C ALA A 100 -4.28 4.22 16.97
N LYS A 101 -5.45 3.63 17.24
CA LYS A 101 -6.66 3.88 16.47
C LYS A 101 -7.04 5.36 16.43
N LYS A 102 -6.99 6.08 17.55
CA LYS A 102 -7.28 7.52 17.57
C LYS A 102 -6.33 8.34 16.69
N VAL A 103 -5.06 7.94 16.62
CA VAL A 103 -4.09 8.58 15.72
C VAL A 103 -4.42 8.29 14.25
N LEU A 104 -4.80 7.06 13.92
CA LEU A 104 -5.20 6.68 12.57
C LEU A 104 -6.49 7.39 12.14
N ASP A 105 -7.47 7.48 13.03
CA ASP A 105 -8.76 8.15 12.76
C ASP A 105 -8.63 9.67 12.56
N SER A 106 -7.48 10.28 12.92
CA SER A 106 -7.21 11.69 12.66
C SER A 106 -6.58 11.95 11.28
N PHE A 107 -6.35 10.91 10.49
CA PHE A 107 -5.79 11.08 9.14
C PHE A 107 -6.84 11.63 8.19
N GLU A 108 -6.37 12.30 7.14
CA GLU A 108 -7.27 12.72 6.07
C GLU A 108 -7.93 11.50 5.40
N PRO A 109 -9.19 11.64 4.95
CA PRO A 109 -9.96 10.52 4.41
C PRO A 109 -9.23 9.77 3.30
N GLU A 110 -8.54 10.46 2.40
CA GLU A 110 -7.83 9.90 1.25
C GLU A 110 -6.70 8.98 1.69
N ILE A 111 -5.85 9.46 2.62
CA ILE A 111 -4.74 8.69 3.19
C ILE A 111 -5.28 7.51 3.99
N TYR A 112 -6.28 7.75 4.84
CA TYR A 112 -6.92 6.71 5.63
C TYR A 112 -7.48 5.59 4.75
N ASN A 113 -8.12 5.95 3.63
CA ASN A 113 -8.71 5.01 2.70
C ASN A 113 -7.66 4.21 1.94
N VAL A 114 -6.56 4.83 1.51
CA VAL A 114 -5.43 4.11 0.91
C VAL A 114 -4.77 3.17 1.92
N LEU A 115 -4.59 3.61 3.17
CA LEU A 115 -4.03 2.77 4.23
C LEU A 115 -4.94 1.57 4.52
N CYS A 116 -6.26 1.77 4.59
CA CYS A 116 -7.22 0.68 4.73
C CYS A 116 -7.13 -0.30 3.56
N LEU A 117 -7.14 0.18 2.31
CA LEU A 117 -7.00 -0.67 1.13
C LEU A 117 -5.75 -1.56 1.22
N LEU A 118 -4.60 -0.94 1.50
CA LEU A 118 -3.32 -1.62 1.55
C LEU A 118 -3.24 -2.63 2.70
N ILE A 119 -3.54 -2.22 3.94
CA ILE A 119 -3.38 -3.08 5.11
C ILE A 119 -4.37 -4.25 5.08
N HIS A 120 -5.61 -4.04 4.59
CA HIS A 120 -6.56 -5.14 4.41
C HIS A 120 -6.07 -6.16 3.38
N PHE A 121 -5.46 -5.71 2.28
CA PHE A 121 -4.84 -6.61 1.29
C PHE A 121 -3.67 -7.39 1.90
N LEU A 122 -2.75 -6.72 2.61
CA LEU A 122 -1.63 -7.40 3.27
C LEU A 122 -2.09 -8.42 4.32
N SER A 123 -3.15 -8.11 5.06
CA SER A 123 -3.75 -9.05 6.02
C SER A 123 -4.32 -10.30 5.34
N ARG A 124 -4.99 -10.15 4.19
CA ARG A 124 -5.44 -11.29 3.38
C ARG A 124 -4.28 -12.12 2.85
N LEU A 125 -3.21 -11.47 2.39
CA LEU A 125 -2.02 -12.17 1.92
C LEU A 125 -1.34 -12.95 3.05
N ALA A 126 -1.19 -12.35 4.23
CA ALA A 126 -0.64 -12.98 5.43
C ALA A 126 -1.47 -14.19 5.89
N ALA A 127 -2.80 -14.15 5.73
CA ALA A 127 -3.68 -15.28 6.02
C ALA A 127 -3.40 -16.51 5.13
N GLN A 128 -2.81 -16.30 3.95
CA GLN A 128 -2.38 -17.36 3.02
C GLN A 128 -0.89 -17.74 3.18
N SER A 129 -0.24 -17.32 4.28
CA SER A 129 1.18 -17.56 4.56
C SER A 129 1.63 -19.02 4.48
N HIS A 130 0.72 -19.96 4.79
CA HIS A 130 0.98 -21.39 4.66
C HIS A 130 1.24 -21.86 3.21
N VAL A 131 0.79 -21.10 2.20
CA VAL A 131 1.00 -21.39 0.76
C VAL A 131 2.04 -20.45 0.15
N ASN A 132 1.87 -19.14 0.37
CA ASN A 132 2.67 -18.11 -0.29
C ASN A 132 3.98 -17.76 0.44
N HIS A 133 4.16 -18.28 1.66
CA HIS A 133 5.33 -18.04 2.52
C HIS A 133 5.55 -16.58 2.93
N MET A 134 4.51 -15.75 2.89
CA MET A 134 4.55 -14.34 3.31
C MET A 134 3.78 -14.17 4.62
N THR A 135 4.47 -14.17 5.75
CA THR A 135 3.86 -13.86 7.06
C THR A 135 3.63 -12.36 7.24
N SER A 136 2.85 -11.95 8.25
CA SER A 136 2.69 -10.52 8.57
C SER A 136 4.03 -9.86 8.92
N LYS A 137 4.96 -10.61 9.51
CA LYS A 137 6.33 -10.16 9.76
C LYS A 137 7.08 -9.92 8.45
N ASP A 138 7.10 -10.88 7.52
CA ASP A 138 7.82 -10.74 6.24
C ASP A 138 7.28 -9.55 5.43
N LEU A 139 5.94 -9.40 5.40
CA LEU A 139 5.29 -8.26 4.76
C LEU A 139 5.64 -6.94 5.46
N SER A 140 5.75 -6.93 6.79
CA SER A 140 6.13 -5.72 7.52
C SER A 140 7.58 -5.28 7.28
N GLU A 141 8.50 -6.22 7.00
CA GLU A 141 9.89 -5.90 6.64
C GLU A 141 9.97 -5.20 5.28
N VAL A 142 9.12 -5.60 4.33
CA VAL A 142 9.03 -4.98 3.01
C VAL A 142 8.27 -3.64 3.07
N PHE A 143 7.09 -3.63 3.68
CA PHE A 143 6.18 -2.48 3.62
C PHE A 143 6.42 -1.43 4.69
N GLY A 144 7.04 -1.78 5.83
CA GLY A 144 7.38 -0.83 6.90
C GLY A 144 8.14 0.40 6.41
N PRO A 145 9.30 0.25 5.74
CA PRO A 145 10.03 1.42 5.23
C PRO A 145 9.25 2.16 4.12
N CYS A 146 8.40 1.47 3.37
CA CYS A 146 7.61 2.06 2.29
C CYS A 146 6.45 2.94 2.80
N ILE A 147 5.72 2.46 3.81
CA ILE A 147 4.54 3.14 4.37
C ILE A 147 4.96 4.37 5.18
N PHE A 148 6.04 4.28 5.95
CA PHE A 148 6.52 5.35 6.82
C PHE A 148 7.53 6.29 6.13
N HIS A 149 7.85 6.03 4.85
CA HIS A 149 8.87 6.71 4.07
C HIS A 149 10.16 6.95 4.85
N VAL A 150 10.85 5.84 5.10
CA VAL A 150 12.15 5.79 5.74
C VAL A 150 13.21 5.98 4.64
N PRO A 151 13.80 7.17 4.43
CA PRO A 151 14.86 7.33 3.44
C PRO A 151 16.06 6.48 3.84
N ASP A 152 16.50 5.62 2.91
CA ASP A 152 17.52 4.57 3.08
C ASP A 152 18.88 5.07 3.65
N SER A 153 19.11 6.39 3.72
CA SER A 153 20.40 6.99 4.06
C SER A 153 20.47 7.71 5.42
N ARG A 154 19.39 7.80 6.22
CA ARG A 154 19.40 8.65 7.44
C ARG A 154 18.73 8.10 8.70
N ILE A 155 18.30 6.84 8.70
CA ILE A 155 17.52 6.28 9.81
C ILE A 155 18.39 5.43 10.72
N LYS A 156 18.23 5.61 12.03
CA LYS A 156 18.88 4.75 13.02
C LYS A 156 18.21 3.37 12.98
N PRO A 157 18.95 2.25 13.11
CA PRO A 157 18.38 0.89 13.06
C PRO A 157 17.13 0.70 13.93
N VAL A 158 17.06 1.39 15.07
CA VAL A 158 15.92 1.36 16.00
C VAL A 158 14.63 1.91 15.36
N GLU A 159 14.70 3.01 14.62
CA GLU A 159 13.54 3.65 13.98
C GLU A 159 12.98 2.78 12.85
N GLN A 160 13.85 2.11 12.09
CA GLN A 160 13.44 1.15 11.08
C GLN A 160 12.71 -0.05 11.70
N GLN A 161 13.25 -0.62 12.78
CA GLN A 161 12.61 -1.72 13.51
C GLN A 161 11.24 -1.33 14.06
N LEU A 162 11.07 -0.08 14.50
CA LEU A 162 9.78 0.45 14.93
C LEU A 162 8.76 0.55 13.80
N CYS A 163 9.17 0.99 12.61
CA CYS A 163 8.27 1.05 11.44
C CYS A 163 7.80 -0.35 11.03
N ILE A 164 8.70 -1.32 11.05
CA ILE A 164 8.40 -2.73 10.79
C ILE A 164 7.39 -3.24 11.84
N TYR A 165 7.69 -3.07 13.12
CA TYR A 165 6.80 -3.49 14.21
C TYR A 165 5.40 -2.84 14.11
N LEU A 166 5.31 -1.53 13.89
CA LEU A 166 4.04 -0.84 13.74
C LEU A 166 3.26 -1.35 12.53
N THR A 167 3.94 -1.64 11.42
CA THR A 167 3.31 -2.21 10.22
C THR A 167 2.77 -3.61 10.50
N GLN A 168 3.52 -4.45 11.22
CA GLN A 168 3.04 -5.76 11.65
C GLN A 168 1.79 -5.63 12.52
N GLN A 169 1.78 -4.70 13.49
CA GLN A 169 0.59 -4.45 14.33
C GLN A 169 -0.62 -3.97 13.54
N LEU A 170 -0.42 -3.16 12.49
CA LEU A 170 -1.49 -2.76 11.57
C LEU A 170 -2.09 -3.97 10.84
N ILE A 171 -1.23 -4.87 10.33
CA ILE A 171 -1.66 -6.08 9.61
C ILE A 171 -2.41 -7.04 10.53
N ASP A 172 -1.85 -7.33 11.70
CA ASP A 172 -2.39 -8.31 12.65
C ASP A 172 -3.70 -7.84 13.31
N ASN A 173 -3.90 -6.52 13.44
CA ASN A 173 -5.07 -5.92 14.11
C ASN A 173 -5.93 -5.06 13.16
N VAL A 174 -5.91 -5.35 11.85
CA VAL A 174 -6.53 -4.50 10.82
C VAL A 174 -8.01 -4.25 11.07
N THR A 175 -8.76 -5.27 11.53
CA THR A 175 -10.21 -5.16 11.77
C THR A 175 -10.56 -4.15 12.87
N PHE A 176 -9.68 -4.00 13.85
CA PHE A 176 -9.87 -3.05 14.95
C PHE A 176 -9.31 -1.67 14.59
N LEU A 177 -8.08 -1.61 14.07
CA LEU A 177 -7.38 -0.35 13.80
C LEU A 177 -7.95 0.39 12.58
N LEU A 178 -8.35 -0.35 11.55
CA LEU A 178 -8.81 0.14 10.25
C LEU A 178 -10.12 -0.57 9.85
N PRO A 179 -11.24 -0.30 10.54
CA PRO A 179 -12.51 -1.03 10.35
C PRO A 179 -13.13 -0.85 8.96
N ASN A 180 -12.71 0.16 8.19
CA ASN A 180 -13.19 0.34 6.82
C ASN A 180 -12.63 -0.76 5.92
N THR A 181 -13.50 -1.71 5.55
CA THR A 181 -13.13 -2.83 4.68
C THR A 181 -13.19 -2.44 3.20
N TYR A 182 -12.23 -2.95 2.43
CA TYR A 182 -12.16 -2.84 0.98
C TYR A 182 -12.26 -4.25 0.39
N PRO A 183 -13.47 -4.82 0.31
CA PRO A 183 -13.63 -6.14 -0.26
C PRO A 183 -13.20 -6.10 -1.73
N PRO A 184 -12.44 -7.09 -2.21
CA PRO A 184 -12.16 -7.21 -3.64
C PRO A 184 -13.49 -7.28 -4.39
N LYS A 185 -13.54 -6.73 -5.61
CA LYS A 185 -14.69 -6.95 -6.49
C LYS A 185 -14.88 -8.45 -6.64
N GLN A 186 -16.03 -8.96 -6.20
CA GLN A 186 -16.45 -10.32 -6.50
C GLN A 186 -16.70 -10.40 -8.00
N THR A 187 -15.68 -10.81 -8.75
CA THR A 187 -15.88 -11.20 -10.14
C THR A 187 -16.47 -12.60 -10.07
N ASN A 188 -17.78 -12.72 -10.25
CA ASN A 188 -18.42 -14.03 -10.37
C ASN A 188 -17.68 -14.78 -11.48
N ALA A 189 -17.09 -15.93 -11.14
CA ALA A 189 -16.35 -16.79 -12.04
C ALA A 189 -17.26 -17.21 -13.20
N THR A 190 -17.20 -16.43 -14.28
CA THR A 190 -17.66 -16.86 -15.59
C THR A 190 -16.38 -17.16 -16.35
N LEU A 191 -16.29 -18.42 -16.76
CA LEU A 191 -15.25 -19.02 -17.58
C LEU A 191 -14.59 -18.00 -18.52
N PHE A 192 -13.26 -18.00 -18.54
CA PHE A 192 -12.44 -17.29 -19.52
C PHE A 192 -13.03 -17.47 -20.93
N THR A 193 -13.72 -16.45 -21.42
CA THR A 193 -13.89 -16.19 -22.83
C THR A 193 -13.29 -14.82 -23.06
N ASP A 194 -12.31 -14.76 -23.95
CA ASP A 194 -11.77 -13.54 -24.55
C ASP A 194 -12.90 -12.60 -24.93
N ASP A 195 -13.24 -11.65 -24.07
CA ASP A 195 -14.03 -10.47 -24.42
C ASP A 195 -13.93 -9.44 -23.29
N CYS A 196 -13.12 -8.42 -23.52
CA CYS A 196 -12.90 -7.28 -22.62
C CYS A 196 -14.02 -6.23 -22.77
N PRO A 197 -14.77 -5.87 -21.71
CA PRO A 197 -15.61 -4.66 -21.70
C PRO A 197 -14.88 -3.48 -20.99
N PRO A 198 -15.39 -2.24 -21.13
CA PRO A 198 -14.56 -1.09 -21.47
C PRO A 198 -13.96 -0.30 -20.31
N SER A 199 -12.72 0.15 -20.58
CA SER A 199 -12.05 1.42 -20.24
C SER A 199 -12.52 2.22 -19.02
N SER A 200 -11.73 2.14 -17.95
CA SER A 200 -11.54 3.28 -17.05
C SER A 200 -10.79 4.40 -17.79
N SER A 201 -11.28 5.65 -17.69
CA SER A 201 -10.68 6.82 -18.33
C SER A 201 -9.16 6.89 -18.08
N PRO A 202 -8.33 7.13 -19.11
CA PRO A 202 -6.86 7.11 -19.01
C PRO A 202 -6.29 8.13 -18.02
N ALA A 203 -7.00 9.22 -17.74
CA ALA A 203 -6.58 10.20 -16.74
C ALA A 203 -6.60 9.64 -15.30
N SER A 204 -7.41 8.61 -15.03
CA SER A 204 -7.54 8.00 -13.70
C SER A 204 -6.44 6.96 -13.38
N LEU A 205 -5.75 6.46 -14.42
CA LEU A 205 -4.74 5.40 -14.35
C LEU A 205 -3.31 5.91 -14.12
N ASN A 206 -3.10 7.23 -14.20
CA ASN A 206 -1.78 7.83 -14.18
C ASN A 206 -1.15 7.79 -12.78
N VAL A 207 0.01 7.14 -12.66
CA VAL A 207 0.78 6.95 -11.42
C VAL A 207 1.19 8.29 -10.80
N ASP A 208 1.61 9.25 -11.62
CA ASP A 208 2.08 10.54 -11.13
C ASP A 208 0.93 11.48 -10.75
N ALA A 209 -0.23 11.37 -11.41
CA ALA A 209 -1.47 12.03 -10.99
C ALA A 209 -1.98 11.46 -9.66
N ALA A 210 -1.92 10.13 -9.49
CA ALA A 210 -2.28 9.47 -8.23
C ALA A 210 -1.42 9.94 -7.06
N LYS A 211 -0.11 10.09 -7.26
CA LYS A 211 0.78 10.67 -6.24
C LYS A 211 0.40 12.12 -5.94
N ARG A 212 0.19 12.95 -6.96
CA ARG A 212 -0.21 14.36 -6.75
C ARG A 212 -1.50 14.50 -5.95
N MET A 213 -2.47 13.62 -6.18
CA MET A 213 -3.71 13.56 -5.39
C MET A 213 -3.43 13.27 -3.91
N LEU A 214 -2.59 12.28 -3.61
CA LEU A 214 -2.22 11.98 -2.21
C LEU A 214 -1.39 13.10 -1.56
N LEU A 215 -0.60 13.82 -2.36
CA LEU A 215 0.27 14.90 -1.88
C LEU A 215 -0.44 16.25 -1.69
N SER A 216 -1.49 16.54 -2.46
CA SER A 216 -2.29 17.75 -2.26
C SER A 216 -2.98 17.74 -0.91
N ASP A 217 -3.41 16.55 -0.49
CA ASP A 217 -4.32 16.41 0.63
C ASP A 217 -3.56 16.39 1.95
N LEU A 218 -2.31 15.87 1.98
CA LEU A 218 -1.34 15.84 3.10
C LEU A 218 -1.01 17.20 3.77
N GLY A 219 -1.78 18.26 3.53
CA GLY A 219 -1.62 19.59 4.13
C GLY A 219 -0.51 20.44 3.51
N PHE A 220 0.06 20.01 2.37
CA PHE A 220 1.18 20.70 1.72
C PHE A 220 0.75 21.84 0.79
N SER A 221 -0.54 22.18 0.69
CA SER A 221 -1.00 23.37 -0.07
C SER A 221 -0.42 24.70 0.41
N ARG A 222 0.40 24.71 1.48
CA ARG A 222 1.07 25.90 2.02
C ARG A 222 2.60 25.88 2.02
N LEU A 223 3.21 24.84 1.44
CA LEU A 223 4.64 24.86 1.12
C LEU A 223 4.81 24.91 -0.40
N SER A 224 4.42 26.04 -0.97
CA SER A 224 5.12 26.57 -2.13
C SER A 224 6.60 26.69 -1.75
N VAL A 225 7.45 25.79 -2.24
CA VAL A 225 8.91 25.97 -2.44
C VAL A 225 9.44 24.70 -3.12
N ILE A 226 9.80 24.89 -4.40
CA ILE A 226 10.90 24.26 -5.14
C ILE A 226 10.87 22.72 -5.20
N TRP A 227 10.42 22.17 -6.33
CA TRP A 227 11.26 21.53 -7.36
C TRP A 227 10.60 21.69 -8.72
#